data_AF-A0A2Y9P4D4-F1
#
_entry.id   AF-A0A2Y9P4D4-F1
#
_cell.length_a   1.000
_cell.length_b   1.000
_cell.length_c   1.000
_cell.angle_alpha   90.00
_cell.angle_beta   90.00
_cell.angle_gamma   90.00
#
_symmetry.space_group_name_H-M   'P 1'
#
loop_
_entity.id
_entity.type
_entity.pdbx_description
1 polymer ?
#
loop_
_entity_poly.entity_id
_entity_poly.type
_entity_poly.pdbx_seq_one_letter_code
_entity_poly.pdbx_strand_id
1 'polypeptide(L)'
;MFGRNRPQGHPLLQPLTTLQPFFQSQPLESATQLSFVTRTSQHHFLSLTSYYRSTMSSQICQNYSTEGEVAINRLVNMHLQASYTYLSLDFYFDCDYLALKGMGYFFRELTEEKCEGAKSLLKMQKQHGGHALFQDVQKPSQNEWGKTQDAMEAAILMEKNLNQALLDLHALGSACAGPHLCDFLESHLPDEEVKLIKMGDHLTNLCRLDDL
;
A
#
# COMPACT_ATOMS: atom_id res chain seq x y z
N MET A 1 -41.73 -38.01 -29.37
CA MET A 1 -40.28 -38.15 -29.10
C MET A 1 -39.86 -37.02 -28.18
N PHE A 2 -39.40 -37.35 -26.97
CA PHE A 2 -38.96 -36.40 -25.95
C PHE A 2 -37.60 -35.80 -26.33
N GLY A 3 -37.53 -34.48 -26.49
CA GLY A 3 -36.28 -33.73 -26.58
C GLY A 3 -36.00 -33.03 -25.24
N ARG A 4 -35.09 -33.60 -24.43
CA ARG A 4 -34.53 -32.94 -23.24
C ARG A 4 -33.50 -31.91 -23.68
N ASN A 5 -33.70 -30.64 -23.38
CA ASN A 5 -32.62 -29.66 -23.25
C ASN A 5 -32.35 -29.46 -21.75
N ARG A 6 -31.15 -29.84 -21.31
CA ARG A 6 -30.61 -29.51 -19.98
C ARG A 6 -30.08 -28.06 -19.99
N PRO A 7 -30.22 -27.29 -18.90
CA PRO A 7 -29.56 -26.00 -18.76
C PRO A 7 -28.05 -26.19 -18.53
N GLN A 8 -27.25 -25.29 -19.12
CA GLN A 8 -25.81 -25.24 -18.93
C GLN A 8 -25.50 -24.91 -17.46
N GLY A 9 -24.62 -25.71 -16.86
CA GLY A 9 -24.18 -25.56 -15.48
C GLY A 9 -23.22 -24.39 -15.31
N HIS A 10 -23.40 -23.68 -14.20
CA HIS A 10 -22.46 -22.72 -13.63
C HIS A 10 -21.08 -23.36 -13.39
N PRO A 11 -19.96 -22.65 -13.59
CA PRO A 11 -18.68 -23.09 -13.06
C PRO A 11 -18.67 -22.90 -11.53
N LEU A 12 -18.48 -24.01 -10.84
CA LEU A 12 -18.26 -24.12 -9.41
C LEU A 12 -17.03 -23.29 -8.98
N LEU A 13 -17.23 -22.47 -7.94
CA LEU A 13 -16.16 -21.84 -7.16
C LEU A 13 -15.22 -22.93 -6.62
N GLN A 14 -13.95 -22.88 -7.01
CA GLN A 14 -12.88 -23.62 -6.33
C GLN A 14 -12.36 -22.78 -5.14
N PRO A 15 -11.90 -23.42 -4.05
CA PRO A 15 -11.46 -22.71 -2.85
C PRO A 15 -10.04 -22.17 -3.04
N LEU A 16 -9.86 -20.87 -2.84
CA LEU A 16 -8.54 -20.24 -2.79
C LEU A 16 -7.94 -20.41 -1.39
N THR A 17 -7.32 -21.57 -1.14
CA THR A 17 -6.34 -21.73 -0.06
C THR A 17 -4.95 -21.60 -0.65
N THR A 18 -4.22 -20.54 -0.28
CA THR A 18 -2.83 -20.53 0.22
C THR A 18 -2.38 -19.05 0.30
N LEU A 19 -2.36 -18.47 1.51
CA LEU A 19 -1.63 -17.22 1.77
C LEU A 19 -0.13 -17.52 1.72
N GLN A 20 0.56 -17.01 0.71
CA GLN A 20 2.02 -16.97 0.69
C GLN A 20 2.52 -15.67 1.34
N PRO A 21 3.68 -15.69 2.03
CA PRO A 21 4.29 -14.48 2.59
C PRO A 21 4.67 -13.50 1.47
N PHE A 22 4.22 -12.25 1.61
CA PHE A 22 4.19 -11.21 0.56
C PHE A 22 5.54 -10.57 0.24
N PHE A 23 6.65 -11.23 0.56
CA PHE A 23 8.03 -10.75 0.36
C PHE A 23 8.81 -11.61 -0.64
N GLN A 24 8.22 -11.97 -1.78
CA GLN A 24 8.97 -12.56 -2.90
C GLN A 24 8.90 -11.66 -4.14
N SER A 25 10.06 -11.14 -4.53
CA SER A 25 10.32 -10.28 -5.68
C SER A 25 10.38 -11.08 -6.98
N GLN A 26 9.78 -10.56 -8.05
CA GLN A 26 9.94 -11.06 -9.43
C GLN A 26 11.06 -10.30 -10.19
N PRO A 27 11.70 -10.92 -11.21
CA PRO A 27 12.86 -10.37 -11.90
C PRO A 27 12.47 -9.52 -13.12
N LEU A 28 13.18 -8.41 -13.32
CA LEU A 28 13.06 -7.55 -14.50
C LEU A 28 13.96 -8.10 -15.63
N GLU A 29 13.37 -8.59 -16.72
CA GLU A 29 14.08 -8.76 -18.00
C GLU A 29 13.88 -7.55 -18.90
N SER A 30 14.99 -6.95 -19.34
CA SER A 30 15.31 -6.67 -20.76
C SER A 30 16.27 -5.50 -20.90
N ALA A 31 17.50 -5.77 -21.31
CA ALA A 31 18.35 -4.78 -22.00
C ALA A 31 19.27 -5.51 -22.97
N THR A 32 18.77 -5.71 -24.20
CA THR A 32 19.62 -6.06 -25.35
C THR A 32 19.97 -4.77 -26.09
N GLN A 33 21.21 -4.73 -26.60
CA GLN A 33 21.84 -3.73 -27.48
C GLN A 33 22.70 -2.65 -26.80
N LEU A 34 23.97 -2.98 -26.54
CA LEU A 34 25.08 -2.27 -27.19
C LEU A 34 26.35 -3.12 -27.14
N SER A 35 26.85 -3.50 -28.31
CA SER A 35 28.07 -4.30 -28.48
C SER A 35 29.30 -3.44 -28.78
N PHE A 36 30.45 -3.93 -28.27
CA PHE A 36 31.85 -3.58 -28.60
C PHE A 36 32.44 -2.30 -27.98
N VAL A 37 33.23 -2.46 -26.91
CA VAL A 37 34.71 -2.35 -26.93
C VAL A 37 35.27 -3.15 -25.73
N THR A 38 36.22 -4.03 -26.02
CA THR A 38 36.94 -4.88 -25.06
C THR A 38 37.95 -4.12 -24.21
N ARG A 39 38.10 -4.63 -22.97
CA ARG A 39 39.32 -4.64 -22.12
C ARG A 39 39.64 -3.36 -21.34
N THR A 40 39.01 -3.20 -20.17
CA THR A 40 39.57 -2.68 -18.90
C THR A 40 38.55 -2.85 -17.74
N SER A 41 37.99 -4.05 -17.56
CA SER A 41 36.84 -4.29 -16.66
C SER A 41 37.18 -5.07 -15.38
N GLN A 42 38.20 -4.66 -14.63
CA GLN A 42 38.42 -5.18 -13.26
C GLN A 42 38.66 -4.08 -12.22
N HIS A 43 39.29 -2.95 -12.59
CA HIS A 43 39.48 -1.82 -11.66
C HIS A 43 38.27 -0.89 -11.54
N HIS A 44 37.39 -0.84 -12.55
CA HIS A 44 36.14 -0.07 -12.46
C HIS A 44 35.04 -0.78 -11.65
N PHE A 45 35.02 -2.12 -11.65
CA PHE A 45 34.02 -2.89 -10.93
C PHE A 45 34.24 -2.82 -9.41
N LEU A 46 35.52 -2.88 -8.97
CA LEU A 46 35.86 -2.75 -7.56
C LEU A 46 35.66 -1.31 -7.03
N SER A 47 35.84 -0.30 -7.87
CA SER A 47 35.60 1.11 -7.53
C SER A 47 34.12 1.39 -7.25
N LEU A 48 33.21 0.84 -8.05
CA LEU A 48 31.76 0.98 -7.84
C LEU A 48 31.27 0.23 -6.59
N THR A 49 31.83 -0.95 -6.29
CA THR A 49 31.48 -1.68 -5.07
C THR A 49 31.97 -0.99 -3.79
N SER A 50 33.04 -0.20 -3.87
CA SER A 50 33.51 0.64 -2.75
C SER A 50 32.70 1.93 -2.61
N TYR A 51 32.15 2.47 -3.71
CA TYR A 51 31.34 3.69 -3.69
C TYR A 51 29.97 3.48 -3.03
N TYR A 52 29.37 2.28 -3.20
CA TYR A 52 28.15 1.91 -2.46
C TYR A 52 28.40 1.55 -0.99
N ARG A 53 29.65 1.23 -0.60
CA ARG A 53 30.08 0.97 0.78
C ARG A 53 30.74 2.21 1.42
N SER A 54 30.26 3.39 1.05
CA SER A 54 30.53 4.62 1.80
C SER A 54 29.28 5.48 1.81
N THR A 55 28.13 4.86 2.12
CA THR A 55 27.04 5.57 2.74
C THR A 55 27.56 6.07 4.07
N MET A 56 27.84 7.37 4.14
CA MET A 56 28.06 8.07 5.39
C MET A 56 26.92 7.67 6.32
N SER A 57 27.18 6.78 7.28
CA SER A 57 26.24 6.50 8.35
C SER A 57 25.82 7.85 8.92
N SER A 58 24.53 8.17 8.84
CA SER A 58 23.98 9.35 9.50
C SER A 58 24.51 9.34 10.93
N GLN A 59 25.09 10.46 11.38
CA GLN A 59 25.62 10.59 12.74
C GLN A 59 24.52 10.40 13.80
N ILE A 60 23.25 10.41 13.39
CA ILE A 60 22.05 10.31 14.21
C ILE A 60 21.49 8.87 14.22
N CYS A 61 21.94 7.98 13.32
CA CYS A 61 21.41 6.62 13.22
C CYS A 61 21.85 5.76 14.43
N GLN A 62 20.91 5.46 15.32
CA GLN A 62 21.09 4.58 16.46
C GLN A 62 19.97 3.53 16.46
N ASN A 63 20.34 2.24 16.39
CA ASN A 63 19.40 1.10 16.46
C ASN A 63 18.33 1.07 15.35
N TYR A 64 18.63 1.62 14.16
CA TYR A 64 17.72 1.61 13.02
C TYR A 64 18.15 0.57 11.99
N SER A 65 17.38 -0.50 11.83
CA SER A 65 17.73 -1.60 10.92
C SER A 65 17.44 -1.20 9.47
N THR A 66 18.27 -1.69 8.54
CA THR A 66 18.03 -1.52 7.09
C THR A 66 16.69 -2.12 6.66
N GLU A 67 16.25 -3.19 7.32
CA GLU A 67 14.95 -3.81 7.05
C GLU A 67 13.79 -2.90 7.48
N GLY A 68 13.89 -2.25 8.64
CA GLY A 68 12.93 -1.24 9.09
C GLY A 68 12.88 -0.04 8.15
N GLU A 69 14.05 0.45 7.72
CA GLU A 69 14.16 1.55 6.76
C GLU A 69 13.43 1.25 5.44
N VAL A 70 13.66 0.05 4.90
CA VAL A 70 13.00 -0.43 3.67
C VAL A 70 11.51 -0.60 3.87
N ALA A 71 11.08 -1.19 5.00
CA ALA A 71 9.67 -1.41 5.31
C ALA A 71 8.91 -0.08 5.45
N ILE A 72 9.51 0.94 6.08
CA ILE A 72 8.93 2.28 6.18
C ILE A 72 8.83 2.96 4.82
N ASN A 73 9.86 2.87 3.98
CA ASN A 73 9.79 3.40 2.61
C ASN A 73 8.68 2.72 1.78
N ARG A 74 8.50 1.41 1.94
CA ARG A 74 7.38 0.68 1.31
C ARG A 74 6.03 1.17 1.83
N LEU A 75 5.89 1.33 3.15
CA LEU A 75 4.65 1.78 3.77
C LEU A 75 4.30 3.23 3.37
N VAL A 76 5.29 4.12 3.25
CA VAL A 76 5.11 5.46 2.68
C VAL A 76 4.51 5.37 1.28
N ASN A 77 5.04 4.51 0.41
CA ASN A 77 4.50 4.34 -0.94
C ASN A 77 3.06 3.78 -0.92
N MET A 78 2.74 2.87 0.00
CA MET A 78 1.38 2.35 0.18
C MET A 78 0.40 3.45 0.61
N HIS A 79 0.79 4.33 1.54
CA HIS A 79 -0.02 5.49 1.94
C HIS A 79 -0.23 6.47 0.78
N LEU A 80 0.80 6.74 -0.02
CA LEU A 80 0.69 7.60 -1.20
C LEU A 80 -0.23 6.99 -2.27
N GLN A 81 -0.13 5.68 -2.51
CA GLN A 81 -1.02 4.97 -3.43
C GLN A 81 -2.47 4.99 -2.94
N ALA A 82 -2.69 4.79 -1.65
CA ALA A 82 -4.02 4.88 -1.04
C ALA A 82 -4.59 6.31 -1.16
N SER A 83 -3.79 7.33 -0.85
CA SER A 83 -4.16 8.74 -1.03
C SER A 83 -4.56 9.03 -2.49
N TYR A 84 -3.78 8.55 -3.48
CA TYR A 84 -4.11 8.74 -4.89
C TYR A 84 -5.40 8.01 -5.31
N THR A 85 -5.64 6.83 -4.74
CA THR A 85 -6.87 6.06 -4.96
C THR A 85 -8.08 6.77 -4.36
N TYR A 86 -7.97 7.28 -3.14
CA TYR A 86 -9.04 8.05 -2.51
C TYR A 86 -9.30 9.38 -3.20
N LEU A 87 -8.28 10.02 -3.77
CA LEU A 87 -8.47 11.21 -4.59
C LEU A 87 -9.30 10.89 -5.84
N SER A 88 -9.08 9.72 -6.46
CA SER A 88 -9.93 9.28 -7.57
C SER A 88 -11.38 9.04 -7.15
N LEU A 89 -11.60 8.48 -5.95
CA LEU A 89 -12.92 8.25 -5.39
C LEU A 89 -13.65 9.55 -5.02
N ASP A 90 -12.94 10.52 -4.42
CA ASP A 90 -13.45 11.87 -4.11
C ASP A 90 -14.04 12.51 -5.38
N PHE A 91 -13.22 12.61 -6.44
CA PHE A 91 -13.65 13.21 -7.70
C PHE A 91 -14.73 12.40 -8.43
N TYR A 92 -14.73 11.07 -8.28
CA TYR A 92 -15.80 10.24 -8.84
C TYR A 92 -17.15 10.56 -8.20
N PHE A 93 -17.22 10.63 -6.87
CA PHE A 93 -18.46 10.91 -6.13
C PHE A 93 -18.84 12.39 -6.03
N ASP A 94 -17.92 13.32 -6.31
CA ASP A 94 -18.22 14.76 -6.42
C ASP A 94 -18.91 15.14 -7.73
N CYS A 95 -19.00 14.20 -8.69
CA CYS A 95 -19.68 14.42 -9.95
C CYS A 95 -21.19 14.70 -9.77
N ASP A 96 -21.67 15.79 -10.40
CA ASP A 96 -23.06 16.29 -10.27
C ASP A 96 -24.15 15.27 -10.63
N TYR A 97 -23.82 14.25 -11.43
CA TYR A 97 -24.77 13.20 -11.85
C TYR A 97 -25.01 12.11 -10.81
N LEU A 98 -24.12 11.93 -9.80
CA LEU A 98 -24.29 10.92 -8.75
C LEU A 98 -25.05 11.45 -7.53
N ALA A 99 -25.08 12.77 -7.31
CA ALA A 99 -25.72 13.42 -6.16
C ALA A 99 -25.29 12.89 -4.77
N LEU A 100 -24.12 12.24 -4.67
CA LEU A 100 -23.59 11.64 -3.45
C LEU A 100 -22.42 12.45 -2.86
N LYS A 101 -22.60 13.78 -2.73
CA LYS A 101 -21.57 14.69 -2.22
C LYS A 101 -20.99 14.29 -0.85
N GLY A 102 -21.78 13.63 -0.02
CA GLY A 102 -21.32 13.07 1.26
C GLY A 102 -20.23 12.01 1.08
N MET A 103 -20.33 11.17 0.05
CA MET A 103 -19.31 10.18 -0.26
C MET A 103 -18.03 10.81 -0.81
N GLY A 104 -18.15 11.84 -1.65
CA GLY A 104 -16.98 12.62 -2.10
C GLY A 104 -16.22 13.21 -0.92
N TYR A 105 -16.92 13.90 -0.02
CA TYR A 105 -16.35 14.44 1.21
C TYR A 105 -15.65 13.37 2.08
N PHE A 106 -16.30 12.21 2.28
CA PHE A 106 -15.70 11.10 3.02
C PHE A 106 -14.37 10.62 2.41
N PHE A 107 -14.31 10.43 1.08
CA PHE A 107 -13.07 10.02 0.42
C PHE A 107 -12.02 11.13 0.36
N ARG A 108 -12.43 12.40 0.38
CA ARG A 108 -11.51 13.53 0.54
C ARG A 108 -10.81 13.50 1.90
N GLU A 109 -11.56 13.26 2.98
CA GLU A 109 -10.96 13.12 4.32
C GLU A 109 -9.94 11.97 4.35
N LEU A 110 -10.27 10.82 3.75
CA LEU A 110 -9.34 9.70 3.62
C LEU A 110 -8.10 10.04 2.77
N THR A 111 -8.26 10.83 1.71
CA THR A 111 -7.14 11.31 0.87
C THR A 111 -6.14 12.11 1.69
N GLU A 112 -6.64 13.07 2.47
CA GLU A 112 -5.84 13.94 3.32
C GLU A 112 -5.16 13.13 4.42
N GLU A 113 -5.91 12.24 5.08
CA GLU A 113 -5.40 11.39 6.15
C GLU A 113 -4.27 10.48 5.67
N LYS A 114 -4.40 9.83 4.51
CA LYS A 114 -3.32 8.98 3.98
C LYS A 114 -2.10 9.79 3.56
N CYS A 115 -2.29 11.01 3.06
CA CYS A 115 -1.19 11.94 2.79
C CYS A 115 -0.45 12.33 4.08
N GLU A 116 -1.17 12.65 5.16
CA GLU A 116 -0.57 12.93 6.47
C GLU A 116 0.12 11.72 7.07
N GLY A 117 -0.44 10.51 6.92
CA GLY A 117 0.22 9.27 7.31
C GLY A 117 1.58 9.07 6.61
N ALA A 118 1.63 9.28 5.30
CA ALA A 118 2.89 9.24 4.54
C ALA A 118 3.91 10.29 5.06
N LYS A 119 3.47 11.51 5.33
CA LYS A 119 4.34 12.58 5.88
C LYS A 119 4.84 12.23 7.29
N SER A 120 3.98 11.66 8.14
CA SER A 120 4.34 11.22 9.49
C SER A 120 5.44 10.15 9.46
N LEU A 121 5.28 9.14 8.59
CA LEU A 121 6.28 8.10 8.36
C LEU A 121 7.61 8.66 7.84
N LEU A 122 7.59 9.58 6.88
CA LEU A 122 8.79 10.25 6.36
C LEU A 122 9.50 11.08 7.43
N LYS A 123 8.74 11.77 8.30
CA LYS A 123 9.30 12.52 9.42
C LYS A 123 9.99 11.59 10.41
N MET A 124 9.37 10.46 10.73
CA MET A 124 9.94 9.45 11.61
C MET A 124 11.21 8.82 11.01
N GLN A 125 11.19 8.45 9.72
CA GLN A 125 12.34 7.96 8.94
C GLN A 125 13.53 8.94 9.07
N LYS A 126 13.27 10.23 8.83
CA LYS A 126 14.28 11.30 8.93
C LYS A 126 14.83 11.48 10.35
N GLN A 127 13.98 11.40 11.37
CA GLN A 127 14.39 11.56 12.77
C GLN A 127 15.36 10.46 13.24
N HIS A 128 15.21 9.26 12.70
CA HIS A 128 16.07 8.11 13.03
C HIS A 128 17.28 7.97 12.10
N GLY A 129 17.52 8.97 11.25
CA GLY A 129 18.67 8.99 10.34
C GLY A 129 18.53 8.07 9.13
N GLY A 130 17.32 7.56 8.86
CA GLY A 130 16.99 6.82 7.65
C GLY A 130 16.81 7.73 6.43
N HIS A 131 16.85 7.12 5.25
CA HIS A 131 16.76 7.78 3.96
C HIS A 131 15.38 7.52 3.34
N ALA A 132 14.73 8.62 2.93
CA ALA A 132 13.50 8.54 2.16
C ALA A 132 13.83 8.09 0.73
N LEU A 133 13.29 6.95 0.32
CA LEU A 133 13.38 6.44 -1.05
C LEU A 133 11.99 6.44 -1.68
N PHE A 134 11.71 7.44 -2.50
CA PHE A 134 10.45 7.56 -3.23
C PHE A 134 10.44 6.63 -4.43
N GLN A 135 9.31 5.96 -4.64
CA GLN A 135 9.05 5.09 -5.80
C GLN A 135 7.87 5.65 -6.59
N ASP A 136 7.64 5.09 -7.77
CA ASP A 136 6.49 5.44 -8.58
C ASP A 136 5.19 5.07 -7.86
N VAL A 137 4.33 6.07 -7.66
CA VAL A 137 2.98 5.88 -7.13
C VAL A 137 2.11 5.35 -8.26
N GLN A 138 1.69 4.09 -8.14
CA GLN A 138 0.85 3.47 -9.16
C GLN A 138 -0.51 4.16 -9.23
N LYS A 139 -1.02 4.31 -10.46
CA LYS A 139 -2.39 4.79 -10.66
C LYS A 139 -3.41 3.84 -10.02
N PRO A 140 -4.61 4.33 -9.67
CA PRO A 140 -5.68 3.47 -9.20
C PRO A 140 -6.00 2.36 -10.22
N SER A 141 -6.48 1.21 -9.73
CA SER A 141 -6.78 0.04 -10.58
C SER A 141 -7.90 0.31 -11.58
N GLN A 142 -8.76 1.29 -11.31
CA GLN A 142 -9.91 1.66 -12.11
C GLN A 142 -10.19 3.16 -12.01
N ASN A 143 -10.83 3.71 -13.04
CA ASN A 143 -11.26 5.12 -13.09
C ASN A 143 -12.74 5.29 -12.71
N GLU A 144 -13.54 4.23 -12.89
CA GLU A 144 -14.95 4.19 -12.52
C GLU A 144 -15.10 3.24 -11.33
N TRP A 145 -15.81 3.69 -10.30
CA TRP A 145 -15.90 2.98 -9.02
C TRP A 145 -17.21 2.23 -8.81
N GLY A 146 -18.11 2.26 -9.79
CA GLY A 146 -19.39 1.57 -9.72
C GLY A 146 -20.33 2.20 -8.71
N LYS A 147 -21.09 1.36 -7.99
CA LYS A 147 -21.98 1.84 -6.93
C LYS A 147 -21.19 2.18 -5.67
N THR A 148 -21.82 2.90 -4.75
CA THR A 148 -21.23 3.23 -3.45
C THR A 148 -20.76 2.00 -2.68
N GLN A 149 -21.47 0.87 -2.80
CA GLN A 149 -21.07 -0.39 -2.17
C GLN A 149 -19.72 -0.89 -2.71
N ASP A 150 -19.56 -0.95 -4.04
CA ASP A 150 -18.32 -1.42 -4.69
C ASP A 150 -17.12 -0.57 -4.27
N ALA A 151 -17.31 0.76 -4.24
CA ALA A 151 -16.31 1.71 -3.78
C ALA A 151 -15.93 1.52 -2.30
N MET A 152 -16.91 1.30 -1.44
CA MET A 152 -16.69 1.07 0.00
C MET A 152 -15.96 -0.26 0.25
N GLU A 153 -16.32 -1.32 -0.46
CA GLU A 153 -15.63 -2.62 -0.37
C GLU A 153 -14.17 -2.51 -0.80
N ALA A 154 -13.89 -1.80 -1.90
CA ALA A 154 -12.52 -1.53 -2.35
C ALA A 154 -11.72 -0.72 -1.32
N ALA A 155 -12.33 0.30 -0.72
CA ALA A 155 -11.71 1.12 0.32
C ALA A 155 -11.39 0.29 1.58
N ILE A 156 -12.34 -0.53 2.06
CA ILE A 156 -12.13 -1.43 3.20
C ILE A 156 -10.99 -2.42 2.94
N LEU A 157 -10.91 -2.99 1.73
CA LEU A 157 -9.81 -3.89 1.38
C LEU A 157 -8.45 -3.18 1.44
N MET A 158 -8.39 -1.94 0.95
CA MET A 158 -7.18 -1.14 0.97
C MET A 158 -6.76 -0.78 2.40
N GLU A 159 -7.70 -0.37 3.26
CA GLU A 159 -7.44 -0.12 4.69
C GLU A 159 -6.96 -1.38 5.42
N LYS A 160 -7.55 -2.56 5.14
CA LYS A 160 -7.09 -3.83 5.71
C LYS A 160 -5.64 -4.13 5.33
N ASN A 161 -5.27 -3.87 4.07
CA ASN A 161 -3.91 -4.08 3.59
C ASN A 161 -2.91 -3.10 4.25
N LEU A 162 -3.30 -1.84 4.44
CA LEU A 162 -2.50 -0.86 5.17
C LEU A 162 -2.34 -1.24 6.65
N ASN A 163 -3.42 -1.64 7.30
CA ASN A 163 -3.40 -2.08 8.69
C ASN A 163 -2.50 -3.31 8.88
N GLN A 164 -2.59 -4.29 7.97
CA GLN A 164 -1.69 -5.44 8.00
C GLN A 164 -0.22 -5.03 7.84
N ALA A 165 0.09 -4.11 6.91
CA ALA A 165 1.45 -3.62 6.73
C ALA A 165 1.98 -2.85 7.96
N LEU A 166 1.12 -2.12 8.67
CA LEU A 166 1.45 -1.47 9.94
C LEU A 166 1.73 -2.49 11.05
N LEU A 167 0.91 -3.55 11.16
CA LEU A 167 1.12 -4.64 12.11
C LEU A 167 2.41 -5.41 11.83
N ASP A 168 2.70 -5.70 10.56
CA ASP A 168 3.95 -6.35 10.14
C ASP A 168 5.17 -5.48 10.48
N LEU A 169 5.06 -4.16 10.29
CA LEU A 169 6.11 -3.21 10.67
C LEU A 169 6.29 -3.14 12.20
N HIS A 170 5.21 -3.23 12.98
CA HIS A 170 5.28 -3.27 14.44
C HIS A 170 5.96 -4.55 14.93
N ALA A 171 5.63 -5.70 14.35
CA ALA A 171 6.29 -6.96 14.64
C ALA A 171 7.79 -6.93 14.31
N LEU A 172 8.15 -6.31 13.18
CA LEU A 172 9.54 -6.09 12.79
C LEU A 172 10.27 -5.16 13.78
N GLY A 173 9.65 -4.04 14.17
CA GLY A 173 10.20 -3.11 15.16
C GLY A 173 10.43 -3.76 16.52
N SER A 174 9.49 -4.61 16.95
CA SER A 174 9.58 -5.38 18.19
C SER A 174 10.74 -6.39 18.15
N ALA A 175 10.93 -7.09 17.02
CA ALA A 175 12.00 -8.07 16.84
C ALA A 175 13.39 -7.43 16.76
N CYS A 176 13.50 -6.24 16.16
CA CYS A 176 14.77 -5.51 16.01
C CYS A 176 15.13 -4.62 17.23
N ALA A 177 14.37 -4.69 18.33
CA ALA A 177 14.55 -3.90 19.54
C ALA A 177 14.55 -2.38 19.30
N GLY A 178 13.68 -1.88 18.41
CA GLY A 178 13.48 -0.46 18.15
C GLY A 178 12.30 0.11 18.95
N PRO A 179 12.46 0.49 20.24
CA PRO A 179 11.35 0.96 21.08
C PRO A 179 10.66 2.19 20.48
N HIS A 180 11.41 3.11 19.90
CA HIS A 180 10.85 4.33 19.30
C HIS A 180 9.98 4.07 18.07
N LEU A 181 10.27 3.02 17.29
CA LEU A 181 9.42 2.62 16.17
C LEU A 181 8.11 2.01 16.69
N CYS A 182 8.20 1.17 17.72
CA CYS A 182 7.01 0.57 18.33
C CYS A 182 6.10 1.64 18.94
N ASP A 183 6.67 2.57 19.72
CA ASP A 183 5.93 3.69 20.32
C ASP A 183 5.22 4.54 19.25
N PHE A 184 5.90 4.83 18.14
CA PHE A 184 5.31 5.56 17.02
C PHE A 184 4.14 4.79 16.40
N LEU A 185 4.26 3.48 16.19
CA LEU A 185 3.20 2.68 15.58
C LEU A 185 2.01 2.47 16.51
N GLU A 186 2.27 2.27 17.81
CA GLU A 186 1.24 2.11 18.83
C GLU A 186 0.38 3.36 18.99
N SER A 187 0.90 4.55 18.66
CA SER A 187 0.10 5.77 18.63
C SER A 187 -0.77 5.95 17.38
N HIS A 188 -0.57 5.16 16.32
CA HIS A 188 -1.29 5.29 15.04
C HIS A 188 -2.19 4.07 14.73
N LEU A 189 -1.81 2.86 15.17
CA LEU A 189 -2.58 1.62 14.95
C LEU A 189 -4.04 1.70 15.44
N PRO A 190 -4.33 2.23 16.65
CA PRO A 190 -5.72 2.29 17.13
C PRO A 190 -6.63 3.16 16.25
N ASP A 191 -6.11 4.25 15.69
CA ASP A 191 -6.90 5.14 14.83
C ASP A 191 -7.28 4.44 13.52
N GLU A 192 -6.37 3.64 12.95
CA GLU A 192 -6.63 2.84 11.75
C GLU A 192 -7.64 1.70 12.02
N GLU A 193 -7.58 1.04 13.18
CA GLU A 193 -8.57 0.04 13.59
C GLU A 193 -9.98 0.65 13.77
N VAL A 194 -10.08 1.77 14.47
CA VAL A 194 -11.36 2.47 14.70
C VAL A 194 -11.99 2.89 13.37
N LYS A 195 -11.17 3.33 12.41
CA LYS A 195 -11.64 3.68 11.07
C LYS A 195 -12.19 2.47 10.32
N LEU A 196 -11.47 1.35 10.33
CA LEU A 196 -11.93 0.10 9.70
C LEU A 196 -13.31 -0.33 10.23
N ILE A 197 -13.54 -0.20 11.53
CA ILE A 197 -14.83 -0.48 12.16
C ILE A 197 -15.92 0.47 11.61
N LYS A 198 -15.67 1.78 11.61
CA LYS A 198 -16.62 2.78 11.08
C LYS A 198 -16.98 2.53 9.62
N MET A 199 -16.00 2.16 8.78
CA MET A 199 -16.24 1.82 7.38
C MET A 199 -17.08 0.55 7.23
N GLY A 200 -16.85 -0.46 8.08
CA GLY A 200 -17.67 -1.67 8.14
C GLY A 200 -19.14 -1.38 8.51
N ASP A 201 -19.37 -0.45 9.45
CA ASP A 201 -20.72 0.00 9.82
C ASP A 201 -21.40 0.71 8.64
N HIS A 202 -20.68 1.58 7.92
CA HIS A 202 -21.20 2.24 6.71
C HIS A 202 -21.57 1.23 5.62
N LEU A 203 -20.70 0.24 5.34
CA LEU A 203 -20.98 -0.81 4.38
C LEU A 203 -22.22 -1.62 4.77
N THR A 204 -22.33 -2.00 6.05
CA THR A 204 -23.48 -2.77 6.55
C THR A 204 -24.80 -2.00 6.35
N ASN A 205 -24.79 -0.69 6.57
CA ASN A 205 -25.97 0.15 6.32
C ASN A 205 -26.31 0.26 4.84
N LEU A 206 -25.30 0.34 3.96
CA LEU A 206 -25.52 0.37 2.50
C LEU A 206 -26.15 -0.94 2.00
N CYS A 207 -25.64 -2.10 2.42
CA CYS A 207 -26.21 -3.40 2.03
C CYS A 207 -27.68 -3.54 2.44
N ARG A 208 -28.05 -3.03 3.63
CA ARG A 208 -29.45 -3.05 4.11
C ARG A 208 -30.40 -2.17 3.31
N LEU A 209 -29.89 -1.12 2.65
CA LEU A 209 -30.69 -0.21 1.84
C LEU A 209 -30.89 -0.76 0.42
N ASP A 210 -29.94 -1.52 -0.11
CA ASP A 210 -30.06 -2.18 -1.42
C ASP A 210 -31.04 -3.38 -1.41
N ASP A 211 -31.31 -3.95 -0.24
CA ASP A 211 -32.30 -5.02 -0.03
C ASP A 211 -33.77 -4.53 0.11
N LEU A 212 -34.00 -3.20 0.12
CA LEU A 212 -35.33 -2.56 0.27
C LEU A 212 -35.89 -2.06 -1.07
#